data_AF-A0A2W6SVP4-F1
#
_entry.id   AF-A0A2W6SVP4-F1
#
_cell.length_a   1.000
_cell.length_b   1.000
_cell.length_c   1.000
_cell.angle_alpha   90.00
_cell.angle_beta   90.00
_cell.angle_gamma   90.00
#
_symmetry.space_group_name_H-M   'P 1'
#
loop_
_entity.id
_entity.type
_entity.pdbx_description
1 polymer ?
#
loop_
_entity_poly.entity_id
_entity_poly.type
_entity_poly.pdbx_seq_one_letter_code
_entity_poly.pdbx_strand_id
1 'polypeptide(L)' 'MDDQAKDIIARAVERAPLWLRNDFVSKDAGVRRTAEETITSMIINALVAGSGEGPSPQE' A
#
# COMPACT_ATOMS: atom_id res chain seq x y z
N MET A 1 -8.78 15.19 -0.76
CA MET A 1 -7.97 14.25 0.05
C MET A 1 -7.19 15.08 1.06
N ASP A 2 -7.29 14.69 2.32
CA ASP A 2 -6.58 15.31 3.43
C ASP A 2 -5.05 15.17 3.28
N ASP A 3 -4.28 16.14 3.77
CA ASP A 3 -2.82 16.12 3.64
C ASP A 3 -2.16 15.00 4.45
N GLN A 4 -2.76 14.59 5.58
CA GLN A 4 -2.32 13.41 6.33
C GLN A 4 -2.48 12.12 5.52
N ALA A 5 -3.59 11.99 4.78
CA ALA A 5 -3.84 10.81 3.94
C ALA A 5 -2.82 10.74 2.78
N LYS A 6 -2.45 11.88 2.19
CA LYS A 6 -1.41 11.94 1.15
C LYS A 6 -0.06 11.50 1.69
N ASP A 7 0.32 11.97 2.88
CA ASP A 7 1.58 11.59 3.53
C ASP A 7 1.65 10.09 3.85
N ILE A 8 0.54 9.51 4.33
CA ILE A 8 0.45 8.07 4.58
C ILE A 8 0.62 7.26 3.28
N ILE A 9 -0.04 7.67 2.21
CA ILE A 9 0.08 7.03 0.89
C ILE A 9 1.51 7.14 0.36
N ALA A 10 2.12 8.33 0.42
CA ALA A 10 3.50 8.55 -0.01
C ALA A 10 4.47 7.61 0.72
N ARG A 11 4.36 7.52 2.05
CA ARG A 11 5.15 6.59 2.87
C ARG A 11 4.89 5.12 2.55
N ALA A 12 3.67 4.75 2.17
CA ALA A 12 3.38 3.38 1.74
C ALA A 12 4.08 3.04 0.42
N VAL A 13 4.05 3.96 -0.55
CA VAL A 13 4.70 3.80 -1.86
C VAL A 13 6.23 3.86 -1.75
N GLU A 14 6.78 4.70 -0.88
CA GLU A 14 8.23 4.74 -0.61
C GLU A 14 8.76 3.41 -0.06
N ARG A 15 7.96 2.73 0.78
CA ARG A 15 8.27 1.42 1.35
C ARG A 15 7.97 0.25 0.40
N ALA A 16 7.46 0.50 -0.80
CA ALA A 16 7.21 -0.53 -1.79
C ALA A 16 8.51 -1.30 -2.12
N PRO A 17 8.51 -2.65 -2.02
CA PRO A 17 9.69 -3.45 -2.35
C PRO A 17 10.14 -3.28 -3.81
N LEU A 18 11.43 -3.51 -4.07
CA LEU A 18 11.97 -3.42 -5.42
C LEU A 18 11.33 -4.42 -6.39
N TRP A 19 11.01 -5.63 -5.93
CA TRP A 19 10.33 -6.63 -6.75
C TRP A 19 8.96 -6.13 -7.22
N LEU A 20 8.24 -5.37 -6.40
CA LEU A 20 6.93 -4.82 -6.72
C LEU A 20 7.04 -3.77 -7.85
N ARG A 21 8.11 -2.97 -7.84
CA ARG A 21 8.42 -2.04 -8.93
C ARG A 21 8.74 -2.75 -10.24
N ASN A 22 9.45 -3.87 -10.18
CA ASN A 22 9.72 -4.69 -11.36
C ASN A 22 8.43 -5.33 -11.91
N ASP A 23 7.53 -5.76 -11.03
CA ASP A 23 6.26 -6.37 -11.46
C ASP A 23 5.34 -5.35 -12.14
N PHE A 24 5.34 -4.07 -11.72
CA PHE A 24 4.60 -3.00 -12.42
C PHE A 24 5.06 -2.78 -13.87
N VAL A 25 6.34 -2.97 -14.16
CA VAL A 25 6.89 -2.82 -15.53
C VAL A 25 6.85 -4.12 -16.33
N SER A 26 6.32 -5.20 -15.74
CA SER A 26 6.20 -6.49 -16.43
C SER A 26 5.30 -6.38 -17.65
N LYS A 27 5.66 -7.10 -18.73
CA LYS A 27 4.81 -7.24 -19.92
C LYS A 27 3.62 -8.15 -19.67
N ASP A 28 3.71 -9.03 -18.68
CA ASP A 28 2.65 -9.93 -18.26
C ASP A 28 1.56 -9.15 -17.49
N ALA A 29 0.34 -9.18 -18.02
CA ALA A 29 -0.79 -8.47 -17.42
C ALA A 29 -1.21 -9.06 -16.06
N GLY A 30 -1.06 -10.37 -15.86
CA GLY A 30 -1.31 -11.02 -14.58
C GLY A 30 -0.32 -10.57 -13.52
N VAL A 31 0.97 -10.49 -13.86
CA VAL A 31 2.01 -9.98 -12.96
C VAL A 31 1.75 -8.53 -12.55
N ARG A 32 1.43 -7.65 -13.51
CA ARG A 32 1.08 -6.25 -13.20
C ARG A 32 -0.14 -6.15 -12.29
N ARG A 33 -1.18 -6.95 -12.54
CA ARG A 33 -2.39 -6.96 -11.72
C ARG A 33 -2.09 -7.36 -10.28
N THR A 34 -1.29 -8.40 -10.07
CA THR A 34 -0.85 -8.81 -8.73
C THR A 34 -0.09 -7.69 -8.01
N ALA A 35 0.74 -6.93 -8.74
CA ALA A 35 1.43 -5.77 -8.19
C ALA A 35 0.45 -4.65 -7.78
N GLU A 36 -0.54 -4.35 -8.61
CA GLU A 36 -1.61 -3.38 -8.31
C GLU A 36 -2.43 -3.78 -7.08
N GLU A 37 -2.80 -5.06 -6.96
CA GLU A 37 -3.51 -5.60 -5.81
C GLU A 37 -2.67 -5.53 -4.52
N THR A 38 -1.36 -5.79 -4.64
CA THR A 38 -0.42 -5.71 -3.52
C THR A 38 -0.24 -4.27 -3.04
N ILE A 39 0.00 -3.29 -3.93
CA ILE A 39 0.17 -1.89 -3.52
C ILE A 39 -1.12 -1.34 -2.89
N THR A 40 -2.27 -1.76 -3.41
CA THR A 40 -3.58 -1.38 -2.87
C THR A 40 -3.71 -1.88 -1.43
N SER A 41 -3.36 -3.14 -1.18
CA SER A 41 -3.34 -3.72 0.17
C SER A 41 -2.37 -2.98 1.10
N MET A 42 -1.19 -2.61 0.62
CA MET A 42 -0.21 -1.82 1.40
C MET A 42 -0.74 -0.44 1.77
N ILE A 43 -1.40 0.24 0.84
CA ILE A 43 -2.00 1.55 1.07
C ILE A 43 -3.15 1.45 2.07
N ILE A 44 -4.05 0.48 1.91
CA ILE A 44 -5.15 0.24 2.85
C ILE A 44 -4.60 -0.02 4.26
N ASN A 45 -3.62 -0.91 4.40
CA ASN A 45 -3.00 -1.19 5.69
C ASN A 45 -2.33 0.06 6.30
N ALA A 46 -1.65 0.87 5.49
CA ALA A 46 -1.05 2.11 5.96
C ALA A 46 -2.09 3.14 6.41
N LEU A 47 -3.21 3.25 5.69
CA LEU A 47 -4.32 4.13 6.05
C LEU A 47 -5.00 3.68 7.34
N VAL A 48 -5.26 2.38 7.53
CA VAL A 48 -5.82 1.84 8.78
C VAL A 48 -4.86 2.09 9.95
N ALA A 49 -3.57 1.77 9.79
CA ALA A 49 -2.57 1.96 10.84
C ALA A 49 -2.33 3.45 11.19
N GLY A 50 -2.39 4.35 10.20
CA GLY A 50 -2.19 5.78 10.38
C GLY A 50 -3.42 6.53 10.88
N SER A 51 -4.61 5.95 10.78
CA SER A 51 -5.87 6.56 11.23
C SER A 51 -6.13 6.38 12.73
N GLY A 52 -5.22 5.74 13.48
CA GLY A 52 -5.41 5.45 14.91
C GLY A 52 -6.41 4.34 15.21
N GLU A 53 -7.09 3.81 14.19
CA GLU A 53 -7.91 2.60 14.25
C GLU A 53 -6.99 1.35 14.19
N GLY A 54 -6.05 1.27 15.12
CA GLY A 54 -5.42 -0.01 15.44
C GLY A 54 -6.50 -0.94 16.00
N PRO A 55 -6.45 -2.25 15.75
CA PRO A 55 -7.42 -3.17 16.34
C PRO A 55 -7.40 -2.95 17.86
N SER A 56 -8.55 -2.54 18.42
CA SER A 56 -8.73 -2.46 19.87
C SER A 56 -8.21 -3.76 20.47
N PRO A 57 -7.31 -3.72 21.46
CA PRO A 57 -6.94 -4.92 22.20
C PRO A 57 -8.24 -5.50 22.75
N GLN A 58 -8.64 -6.68 22.28
CA GLN A 58 -9.69 -7.44 22.94
C GLN A 58 -9.07 -7.93 24.26
N GLU A 59 -9.59 -7.43 25.38
CA GLU A 59 -9.27 -7.87 26.74
C GLU A 59 -9.59 -9.35 26.97
#